data_AF-Q5GHR3-F1
#
_entry.id   AF-Q5GHR3-F1
#
_cell.length_a   1.000
_cell.length_b   1.000
_cell.length_c   1.000
_cell.angle_alpha   90.00
_cell.angle_beta   90.00
_cell.angle_gamma   90.00
#
_symmetry.space_group_name_H-M   'P 1'
#
loop_
_entity.id
_entity.type
_entity.pdbx_description
1 polymer ?
#
loop_
_entity_poly.entity_id
_entity_poly.type
_entity_poly.pdbx_seq_one_letter_code
_entity_poly.pdbx_strand_id
1 'polypeptide(L)'
;HNAEFQGLWPMKTTLQNQEVCSVYNLDQALVKKYVQFGEVFNLLHGAANYLKIHQDGFGAVGVSKKYGKRSYARYPIFWGLKSIGALPNPDPSDTAEWNHNANNNLEDVVINEEFEASRVTLKRQAQEWAGLEVDPEAQLFVFVGRW
;
A
#
# COMPACT_ATOMS: atom_id res chain seq x y z
N HIS A 1 -6.86 0.48 0.42
CA HIS A 1 -7.50 -0.84 0.22
C HIS A 1 -7.80 -1.55 1.54
N ASN A 2 -6.92 -1.57 2.55
CA ASN A 2 -7.25 -2.19 3.84
C ASN A 2 -8.52 -1.57 4.45
N ALA A 3 -8.68 -0.26 4.31
CA ALA A 3 -9.89 0.50 4.65
C ALA A 3 -11.15 0.12 3.84
N GLU A 4 -11.03 -0.74 2.82
CA GLU A 4 -12.20 -1.37 2.18
C GLU A 4 -12.94 -2.28 3.17
N PHE A 5 -12.18 -2.91 4.06
CA PHE A 5 -12.68 -3.95 4.97
C PHE A 5 -12.57 -3.53 6.44
N GLN A 6 -11.59 -2.69 6.77
CA GLN A 6 -11.35 -2.22 8.11
C GLN A 6 -12.16 -0.95 8.38
N GLY A 7 -12.79 -0.89 9.55
CA GLY A 7 -13.60 0.27 9.95
C GLY A 7 -14.95 0.36 9.25
N LEU A 8 -15.50 -0.78 8.78
CA LEU A 8 -16.86 -0.86 8.28
C LEU A 8 -17.86 -0.87 9.43
N TRP A 9 -18.85 0.01 9.39
CA TRP A 9 -19.97 0.02 10.33
C TRP A 9 -21.27 -0.19 9.58
N PRO A 10 -22.19 -1.03 10.08
CA PRO A 10 -23.48 -1.23 9.43
C PRO A 10 -24.31 0.06 9.46
N MET A 11 -25.03 0.32 8.38
CA MET A 11 -25.87 1.50 8.14
C MET A 11 -27.23 1.09 7.55
N LYS A 12 -27.80 -0.04 8.00
CA LYS A 12 -29.04 -0.63 7.46
C LYS A 12 -30.30 0.01 8.05
N THR A 13 -30.26 0.36 9.34
CA THR A 13 -31.41 0.87 10.08
C THR A 13 -31.24 2.35 10.42
N THR A 14 -32.34 3.06 10.68
CA THR A 14 -32.31 4.45 11.13
C THR A 14 -31.46 4.62 12.40
N LEU A 15 -31.56 3.67 13.33
CA LEU A 15 -30.77 3.69 14.57
C LEU A 15 -29.27 3.55 14.27
N GLN A 16 -28.86 2.57 13.44
CA GLN A 16 -27.46 2.40 13.05
C GLN A 16 -26.90 3.64 12.35
N ASN A 17 -27.71 4.26 11.47
CA ASN A 17 -27.32 5.51 10.82
C ASN A 17 -27.08 6.63 11.84
N GLN A 18 -28.00 6.80 12.80
CA GLN A 18 -27.88 7.81 13.84
C GLN A 18 -26.68 7.56 14.76
N GLU A 19 -26.44 6.31 15.16
CA GLU A 19 -25.30 5.93 16.00
C GLU A 19 -23.97 6.24 15.31
N VAL A 20 -23.78 5.78 14.08
CA VAL A 20 -22.54 6.04 13.33
C VAL A 20 -22.33 7.54 13.11
N CYS A 21 -23.38 8.27 12.71
CA CYS A 21 -23.30 9.72 12.53
C CYS A 21 -22.94 10.44 13.84
N SER A 22 -23.51 10.00 14.97
CA SER A 22 -23.23 10.55 16.31
C SER A 22 -21.78 10.29 16.73
N VAL A 23 -21.28 9.06 16.58
CA VAL A 23 -19.90 8.68 16.95
C VAL A 23 -18.87 9.53 16.22
N TYR A 24 -19.06 9.77 14.92
CA TYR A 24 -18.15 10.59 14.13
C TYR A 24 -18.49 12.08 14.13
N ASN A 25 -19.57 12.49 14.81
CA ASN A 25 -20.11 13.85 14.79
C ASN A 25 -20.29 14.39 13.35
N LEU A 26 -20.94 13.58 12.50
CA LEU A 26 -21.19 13.89 11.09
C LEU A 26 -22.68 14.03 10.80
N ASP A 27 -23.02 14.97 9.92
CA ASP A 27 -24.39 15.10 9.42
C ASP A 27 -24.80 13.92 8.55
N GLN A 28 -26.03 13.44 8.73
CA GLN A 28 -26.53 12.25 8.02
C GLN A 28 -26.60 12.45 6.51
N ALA A 29 -26.90 13.67 6.02
CA ALA A 29 -26.92 13.94 4.59
C ALA A 29 -25.51 13.93 4.01
N LEU A 30 -24.50 14.41 4.75
CA LEU A 30 -23.10 14.30 4.35
C LEU A 30 -22.63 12.85 4.29
N VAL A 31 -22.95 12.05 5.32
CA VAL A 31 -22.58 10.62 5.33
C VAL A 31 -23.23 9.89 4.15
N LYS A 32 -24.53 10.13 3.90
CA LYS A 32 -25.23 9.53 2.75
C LYS A 32 -24.65 9.97 1.41
N LYS A 33 -24.24 11.24 1.28
CA LYS A 33 -23.69 11.79 0.04
C LYS A 33 -22.29 11.24 -0.27
N TYR A 34 -21.44 11.12 0.74
CA TYR A 34 -20.01 10.87 0.53
C TYR A 34 -19.56 9.47 0.98
N VAL A 35 -19.97 9.03 2.16
CA VAL A 35 -19.29 7.95 2.90
C VAL A 35 -20.07 6.63 2.88
N GLN A 36 -21.40 6.68 2.83
CA GLN A 36 -22.24 5.49 2.80
C GLN A 36 -22.05 4.76 1.46
N PHE A 37 -21.58 3.52 1.54
CA PHE A 37 -21.45 2.63 0.39
C PHE A 37 -22.41 1.45 0.54
N GLY A 38 -23.56 1.54 -0.12
CA GLY A 38 -24.65 0.59 0.10
C GLY A 38 -25.16 0.65 1.54
N GLU A 39 -24.97 -0.45 2.28
CA GLU A 39 -25.44 -0.61 3.66
C GLU A 39 -24.35 -0.43 4.72
N VAL A 40 -23.18 0.12 4.35
CA VAL A 40 -22.05 0.30 5.28
C VAL A 40 -21.48 1.71 5.23
N PHE A 41 -20.95 2.17 6.36
CA PHE A 41 -20.06 3.31 6.45
C PHE A 41 -18.67 2.90 5.96
N ASN A 42 -18.13 3.58 4.94
CA ASN A 42 -16.83 3.24 4.37
C ASN A 42 -16.01 4.51 4.03
N LEU A 43 -14.94 4.77 4.77
CA LEU A 43 -14.11 5.96 4.57
C LEU A 43 -13.31 5.93 3.25
N LEU A 44 -12.94 4.75 2.76
CA LEU A 44 -12.31 4.62 1.45
C LEU A 44 -13.29 5.03 0.34
N HIS A 45 -14.57 4.67 0.49
CA HIS A 45 -15.63 5.20 -0.37
C HIS A 45 -15.73 6.70 -0.27
N GLY A 46 -15.72 7.27 0.94
CA GLY A 46 -15.67 8.71 1.17
C GLY A 46 -14.62 9.42 0.32
N ALA A 47 -13.38 8.93 0.36
CA ALA A 47 -12.28 9.50 -0.41
C ALA A 47 -12.47 9.33 -1.93
N ALA A 48 -12.79 8.12 -2.39
CA ALA A 48 -12.99 7.86 -3.82
C ALA A 48 -14.18 8.64 -4.41
N ASN A 49 -15.27 8.74 -3.65
CA ASN A 49 -16.48 9.45 -4.04
C ASN A 49 -16.28 10.98 -3.99
N TYR A 50 -15.42 11.49 -3.10
CA TYR A 50 -15.01 12.89 -3.15
C TYR A 50 -14.32 13.24 -4.48
N LEU A 51 -13.36 12.41 -4.92
CA LEU A 51 -12.71 12.57 -6.22
C LEU A 51 -13.70 12.46 -7.38
N LYS A 52 -14.65 11.52 -7.29
CA LYS A 52 -15.75 11.39 -8.27
C LYS A 52 -16.57 12.67 -8.40
N ILE A 53 -17.03 13.22 -7.27
CA ILE A 53 -17.96 14.37 -7.25
C ILE A 53 -17.23 15.67 -7.60
N HIS A 54 -16.05 15.90 -7.03
CA HIS A 54 -15.38 17.21 -7.07
C HIS A 54 -14.23 17.30 -8.07
N GLN A 55 -13.79 16.18 -8.63
CA GLN A 55 -12.70 16.14 -9.60
C GLN A 55 -13.06 15.31 -10.84
N ASP A 56 -14.36 15.15 -11.12
CA ASP A 56 -14.87 14.37 -12.26
C ASP A 56 -14.19 12.99 -12.37
N GLY A 57 -13.98 12.36 -11.20
CA GLY A 57 -13.34 11.06 -11.07
C GLY A 57 -11.89 11.00 -11.54
N PHE A 58 -11.13 12.10 -11.57
CA PHE A 58 -9.76 12.19 -12.12
C PHE A 58 -8.92 10.91 -11.93
N GLY A 59 -8.71 10.49 -10.68
CA GLY A 59 -8.10 9.20 -10.38
C GLY A 59 -7.41 9.15 -9.03
N ALA A 60 -6.89 7.97 -8.70
CA ALA A 60 -6.05 7.72 -7.54
C ALA A 60 -4.80 6.93 -7.95
N VAL A 61 -3.82 6.78 -7.05
CA VAL A 61 -2.61 5.98 -7.32
C VAL A 61 -2.48 4.85 -6.31
N GLY A 62 -2.07 3.67 -6.79
CA GLY A 62 -1.62 2.58 -5.93
C GLY A 62 -0.10 2.62 -5.72
N VAL A 63 0.37 1.99 -4.65
CA VAL A 63 1.81 1.91 -4.29
C VAL A 63 2.66 1.06 -5.25
N SER A 64 2.05 0.47 -6.28
CA SER A 64 2.75 -0.17 -7.41
C SER A 64 1.80 -0.37 -8.59
N LYS A 65 2.36 -0.60 -9.78
CA LYS A 65 1.60 -0.85 -11.01
C LYS A 65 0.69 -2.08 -10.90
N LYS A 66 1.23 -3.19 -10.40
CA LYS A 66 0.47 -4.44 -10.18
C LYS A 66 -0.57 -4.27 -9.08
N TYR A 67 -0.24 -3.50 -8.05
CA TYR A 67 -1.13 -3.25 -6.92
C TYR A 67 -2.35 -2.42 -7.36
N GLY A 68 -2.13 -1.25 -7.97
CA GLY A 68 -3.20 -0.35 -8.43
C GLY A 68 -4.17 -1.03 -9.42
N LYS A 69 -3.64 -1.72 -10.44
CA LYS A 69 -4.45 -2.44 -11.42
C LYS A 69 -5.36 -3.51 -10.78
N ARG A 70 -4.82 -4.28 -9.81
CA ARG A 70 -5.61 -5.32 -9.12
C ARG A 70 -6.67 -4.72 -8.21
N SER A 71 -6.35 -3.63 -7.49
CA SER A 71 -7.33 -2.94 -6.64
C SER A 71 -8.49 -2.40 -7.46
N TYR A 72 -8.22 -1.76 -8.61
CA TYR A 72 -9.25 -1.22 -9.49
C TYR A 72 -10.18 -2.31 -10.04
N ALA A 73 -9.61 -3.44 -10.49
CA ALA A 73 -10.40 -4.55 -11.02
C ALA A 73 -11.25 -5.24 -9.96
N ARG A 74 -10.82 -5.24 -8.69
CA ARG A 74 -11.45 -6.00 -7.61
C ARG A 74 -12.50 -5.21 -6.82
N TYR A 75 -12.26 -3.92 -6.57
CA TYR A 75 -13.04 -3.15 -5.59
C TYR A 75 -13.97 -2.15 -6.27
N PRO A 76 -15.30 -2.34 -6.15
CA PRO A 76 -16.29 -1.45 -6.78
C PRO A 76 -16.20 0.01 -6.34
N ILE A 77 -15.65 0.28 -5.14
CA ILE A 77 -15.47 1.63 -4.61
C ILE A 77 -14.69 2.53 -5.57
N PHE A 78 -13.79 1.96 -6.39
CA PHE A 78 -12.97 2.72 -7.31
C PHE A 78 -13.60 2.95 -8.68
N TRP A 79 -14.70 2.29 -9.05
CA TRP A 79 -15.25 2.36 -10.41
C TRP A 79 -15.88 3.71 -10.78
N GLY A 80 -16.03 4.60 -9.81
CA GLY A 80 -16.36 6.00 -10.05
C GLY A 80 -15.17 6.86 -10.51
N LEU A 81 -13.95 6.30 -10.51
CA LEU A 81 -12.74 6.97 -10.95
C LEU A 81 -12.42 6.60 -12.41
N LYS A 82 -11.95 7.57 -13.19
CA LYS A 82 -11.48 7.41 -14.57
C LYS A 82 -10.24 6.53 -14.66
N SER A 83 -9.36 6.60 -13.66
CA SER A 83 -8.12 5.83 -13.66
C SER A 83 -7.60 5.54 -12.25
N ILE A 84 -6.89 4.41 -12.12
CA ILE A 84 -5.97 4.18 -11.00
C ILE A 84 -4.57 4.02 -11.57
N GLY A 85 -3.72 5.01 -11.28
CA GLY A 85 -2.31 5.02 -11.62
C GLY A 85 -1.45 4.25 -10.60
N ALA A 86 -0.15 4.45 -10.71
CA ALA A 86 0.81 3.88 -9.78
C ALA A 86 1.87 4.90 -9.40
N LEU A 87 2.13 4.99 -8.11
CA LEU A 87 3.26 5.70 -7.52
C LEU A 87 4.02 4.67 -6.69
N PRO A 88 5.05 4.01 -7.28
CA PRO A 88 5.86 3.04 -6.57
C PRO A 88 6.42 3.64 -5.28
N ASN A 89 6.41 2.89 -4.18
CA ASN A 89 7.09 3.34 -2.97
C ASN A 89 8.57 3.59 -3.30
N PRO A 90 9.11 4.78 -2.98
CA PRO A 90 10.53 5.04 -3.16
C PRO A 90 11.35 4.17 -2.22
N ASP A 91 12.57 3.82 -2.63
CA ASP A 91 13.55 3.28 -1.70
C ASP A 91 13.97 4.41 -0.73
N PRO A 92 13.80 4.25 0.60
CA PRO A 92 14.15 5.29 1.55
C PRO A 92 15.63 5.69 1.53
N SER A 93 16.51 4.84 1.01
CA SER A 93 17.94 5.12 0.85
C SER A 93 18.26 5.85 -0.46
N ASP A 94 17.34 5.82 -1.42
CA ASP A 94 17.46 6.49 -2.71
C ASP A 94 17.14 7.99 -2.56
N THR A 95 18.15 8.71 -2.08
CA THR A 95 18.14 10.17 -1.88
C THR A 95 18.73 10.93 -3.06
N ALA A 96 19.19 10.22 -4.09
CA ALA A 96 19.77 10.81 -5.29
C ALA A 96 18.70 11.51 -6.14
N GLU A 97 19.12 12.49 -6.95
CA GLU A 97 18.21 13.09 -7.93
C GLU A 97 17.73 12.03 -8.92
N TRP A 98 16.42 11.98 -9.15
CA TRP A 98 15.82 11.02 -10.07
C TRP A 98 16.37 11.24 -11.49
N ASN A 99 17.01 10.22 -12.04
CA ASN A 99 17.52 10.22 -13.41
C ASN A 99 16.86 9.09 -14.22
N HIS A 100 16.01 9.45 -15.18
CA HIS A 100 15.30 8.52 -16.06
C HIS A 100 16.22 7.56 -16.83
N ASN A 101 17.49 7.94 -17.04
CA ASN A 101 18.44 7.21 -17.86
C ASN A 101 19.46 6.37 -17.05
N ALA A 102 19.41 6.40 -15.71
CA ALA A 102 20.45 5.79 -14.87
C ALA A 102 20.52 4.25 -14.96
N ASN A 103 19.41 3.57 -15.30
CA ASN A 103 19.32 2.11 -15.28
C ASN A 103 19.39 1.44 -16.68
N ASN A 104 19.77 2.17 -17.73
CA ASN A 104 19.71 1.64 -19.10
C ASN A 104 20.96 0.85 -19.53
N ASN A 105 22.03 0.88 -18.75
CA ASN A 105 23.28 0.19 -19.10
C ASN A 105 23.58 -0.94 -18.11
N LEU A 106 23.05 -2.13 -18.40
CA LEU A 106 23.41 -3.36 -17.67
C LEU A 106 24.92 -3.66 -17.74
N GLU A 107 25.62 -3.12 -18.74
CA GLU A 107 27.08 -3.23 -18.92
C GLU A 107 27.88 -2.48 -17.84
N ASP A 108 27.28 -1.48 -17.20
CA ASP A 108 27.92 -0.67 -16.14
C ASP A 108 27.72 -1.26 -14.73
N VAL A 109 27.03 -2.40 -14.63
CA VAL A 109 26.82 -3.09 -13.34
C VAL A 109 28.08 -3.88 -12.98
N VAL A 110 28.92 -3.27 -12.15
CA VAL A 110 30.16 -3.89 -11.66
C VAL A 110 29.92 -4.55 -10.30
N ILE A 111 30.46 -5.75 -10.11
CA ILE A 111 30.44 -6.45 -8.82
C ILE A 111 31.29 -5.66 -7.83
N ASN A 112 30.72 -5.36 -6.66
CA ASN A 112 31.50 -4.83 -5.55
C ASN A 112 32.23 -6.00 -4.86
N GLU A 113 33.46 -6.26 -5.30
CA GLU A 113 34.32 -7.35 -4.80
C GLU A 113 34.58 -7.24 -3.29
N GLU A 114 34.71 -6.02 -2.76
CA GLU A 114 34.89 -5.80 -1.31
C GLU A 114 33.65 -6.22 -0.53
N PHE A 115 32.46 -5.87 -1.03
CA PHE A 115 31.20 -6.29 -0.43
C PHE A 115 31.01 -7.81 -0.50
N GLU A 116 31.25 -8.44 -1.64
CA GLU A 116 31.14 -9.90 -1.79
C GLU A 116 32.15 -10.65 -0.90
N ALA A 117 33.38 -10.15 -0.76
CA ALA A 117 34.35 -10.71 0.18
C ALA A 117 33.88 -10.62 1.65
N SER A 118 33.19 -9.54 2.03
CA SER A 118 32.67 -9.35 3.38
C SER A 118 31.46 -10.25 3.71
N ARG A 119 30.77 -10.76 2.68
CA ARG A 119 29.50 -11.50 2.80
C ARG A 119 29.60 -12.75 3.66
N VAL A 120 30.73 -13.46 3.60
CA VAL A 120 30.99 -14.67 4.41
C VAL A 120 30.96 -14.34 5.90
N THR A 121 31.55 -13.21 6.29
CA THR A 121 31.59 -12.78 7.69
C THR A 121 30.22 -12.32 8.17
N LEU A 122 29.48 -11.56 7.35
CA LEU A 122 28.12 -11.14 7.64
C LEU A 122 27.16 -12.33 7.82
N LYS A 123 27.29 -13.35 6.97
CA LYS A 123 26.49 -14.58 7.05
C LYS A 123 26.73 -15.34 8.37
N ARG A 124 28.00 -15.50 8.75
CA ARG A 124 28.35 -16.10 10.04
C ARG A 124 27.75 -15.32 11.22
N GLN A 125 27.90 -14.00 11.22
CA GLN A 125 27.34 -13.13 12.26
C GLN A 125 25.82 -13.24 12.34
N ALA A 126 25.13 -13.34 11.21
CA ALA A 126 23.68 -13.52 11.18
C ALA A 126 23.25 -14.88 11.76
N GLN A 127 23.99 -15.97 11.46
CA GLN A 127 23.75 -17.30 12.05
C GLN A 127 23.97 -17.27 13.57
N GLU A 128 25.10 -16.72 14.02
CA GLU A 128 25.42 -16.57 15.44
C GLU A 128 24.36 -15.74 16.18
N TRP A 129 23.95 -14.60 15.62
CA TRP A 129 22.93 -13.72 16.20
C TRP A 129 21.56 -14.41 16.30
N ALA A 130 21.17 -15.18 15.28
CA ALA A 130 19.91 -15.91 15.26
C ALA A 130 19.95 -17.22 16.08
N GLY A 131 21.09 -17.58 16.65
CA GLY A 131 21.27 -18.85 17.38
C GLY A 131 21.20 -20.09 16.49
N LEU A 132 21.53 -19.96 15.20
CA LEU A 132 21.57 -21.05 14.23
C LEU A 132 22.91 -21.79 14.29
N GLU A 133 22.93 -23.02 13.76
CA GLU A 133 24.19 -23.71 13.46
C GLU A 133 25.00 -22.91 12.44
N VAL A 134 26.29 -22.69 12.74
CA VAL A 134 27.21 -21.96 11.87
C VAL A 134 27.75 -22.91 10.80
N ASP A 135 27.07 -22.89 9.65
CA ASP A 135 27.45 -23.60 8.43
C ASP A 135 27.76 -22.58 7.31
N PRO A 136 29.03 -22.50 6.83
CA PRO A 136 29.41 -21.60 5.75
C PRO A 136 28.75 -21.93 4.41
N GLU A 137 28.22 -23.13 4.21
CA GLU A 137 27.55 -23.56 2.96
C GLU A 137 26.03 -23.36 3.00
N ALA A 138 25.44 -23.20 4.19
CA ALA A 138 23.99 -23.10 4.35
C ALA A 138 23.37 -21.87 3.64
N GLN A 139 22.16 -21.98 3.10
CA GLN A 139 21.46 -20.80 2.57
C GLN A 139 20.61 -20.15 3.68
N LEU A 140 20.78 -18.84 3.89
CA LEU A 140 19.95 -18.09 4.83
C LEU A 140 18.70 -17.56 4.14
N PHE A 141 17.54 -18.09 4.55
CA PHE A 141 16.25 -17.53 4.21
C PHE A 141 15.79 -16.58 5.30
N VAL A 142 15.71 -15.29 4.99
CA VAL A 142 15.34 -14.24 5.95
C VAL A 142 13.98 -13.68 5.59
N PHE A 143 13.06 -13.68 6.55
CA PHE A 143 11.79 -12.97 6.45
C PHE A 143 11.78 -11.80 7.44
N VAL A 144 11.81 -10.58 6.95
CA VAL A 144 11.66 -9.37 7.76
C VAL A 144 10.35 -8.69 7.39
N GLY A 145 9.39 -8.72 8.30
CA GLY A 145 8.07 -8.15 8.08
C GLY A 145 7.23 -8.19 9.35
N ARG A 146 6.07 -7.52 9.32
CA ARG A 146 5.09 -7.67 10.38
C ARG A 146 4.48 -9.07 10.28
N TRP A 147 4.44 -9.77 11.41
CA TRP A 147 3.69 -11.01 11.57
C TRP A 147 2.21 -10.70 11.83
#